data_AF-A0A1Y1S4W7-F1
#
_entry.id   AF-A0A1Y1S4W7-F1
#
_cell.length_a   1.000
_cell.length_b   1.000
_cell.length_c   1.000
_cell.angle_alpha   90.00
_cell.angle_beta   90.00
_cell.angle_gamma   90.00
#
_symmetry.space_group_name_H-M   'P 1'
#
loop_
_entity.id
_entity.type
_entity.pdbx_description
1 polymer ?
#
loop_
_entity_poly.entity_id
_entity_poly.type
_entity_poly.pdbx_seq_one_letter_code
_entity_poly.pdbx_strand_id
1 'polypeptide(L)'
;MVVRVTKGNGNVCGVKTTQKQPSTPVNYAKGVWIICNLLFILNYTLGLLGLFVKTVCLGNRWNCLLLSIVFVASILQNVKNGGDLINNRNTLSVMFFLSFPRGIFLLPYYILSIYHVIGNYHKELKETENKTPAQQGLFMAVSSIQHHCRMFGTASVVLTFCNCILALFMFELHTFFFLLLIVRQQFHENEAMTNLIYWLVDLMDNHIHKAPSVLQQLYTKIKKMSKNKKINPEAKNK
;
A
#
# COMPACT_ATOMS: atom_id res chain seq x y z
N MET A 1 -19.40 -12.51 7.02
CA MET A 1 -20.24 -13.71 6.86
C MET A 1 -19.91 -14.66 7.99
N VAL A 2 -20.80 -14.80 8.97
CA VAL A 2 -20.67 -15.80 10.04
C VAL A 2 -21.67 -16.91 9.72
N VAL A 3 -21.19 -18.14 9.58
CA VAL A 3 -22.02 -19.35 9.63
C VAL A 3 -21.21 -20.45 10.35
N ARG A 4 -21.70 -20.84 11.53
CA ARG A 4 -21.56 -22.16 12.16
C ARG A 4 -22.86 -22.93 11.84
N VAL A 5 -23.02 -24.25 11.80
CA VAL A 5 -22.27 -25.51 11.96
C VAL A 5 -23.26 -26.60 11.49
N THR A 6 -22.83 -27.71 10.89
CA THR A 6 -23.16 -29.11 11.32
C THR A 6 -22.63 -30.15 10.33
N LYS A 7 -22.12 -31.26 10.87
CA LYS A 7 -21.86 -32.52 10.16
C LYS A 7 -23.17 -33.30 10.04
N GLY A 8 -23.37 -33.97 8.90
CA GLY A 8 -24.40 -34.99 8.73
C GLY A 8 -24.24 -35.71 7.40
N ASN A 9 -23.96 -37.01 7.45
CA ASN A 9 -23.93 -37.94 6.31
C ASN A 9 -25.30 -38.03 5.62
N GLY A 10 -25.30 -38.20 4.30
CA GLY A 10 -26.49 -38.60 3.54
C GLY A 10 -26.32 -38.42 2.04
N ASN A 11 -26.08 -39.52 1.33
CA ASN A 11 -26.13 -39.58 -0.14
C ASN A 11 -27.54 -39.23 -0.64
N VAL A 12 -27.66 -38.17 -1.44
CA VAL A 12 -28.79 -37.97 -2.35
C VAL A 12 -28.25 -37.46 -3.68
N CYS A 13 -28.38 -38.27 -4.73
CA CYS A 13 -28.20 -37.87 -6.11
C CYS A 13 -29.23 -36.80 -6.48
N GLY A 14 -28.83 -35.53 -6.40
CA GLY A 14 -29.58 -34.40 -6.92
C GLY A 14 -28.92 -33.88 -8.19
N VAL A 15 -29.68 -33.89 -9.29
CA VAL A 15 -29.36 -33.17 -10.53
C VAL A 15 -29.06 -31.71 -10.16
N LYS A 16 -27.80 -31.29 -10.32
CA LYS A 16 -27.41 -29.89 -10.13
C LYS A 16 -27.94 -29.07 -11.30
N THR A 17 -29.12 -28.48 -11.12
CA THR A 17 -29.56 -27.36 -11.95
C THR A 17 -28.57 -26.22 -11.73
N THR A 18 -27.71 -25.97 -12.72
CA THR A 18 -26.78 -24.83 -12.73
C THR A 18 -27.61 -23.55 -12.78
N GLN A 19 -28.05 -23.05 -11.62
CA GLN A 19 -28.55 -21.69 -11.51
C GLN A 19 -27.37 -20.78 -11.88
N LYS A 20 -27.42 -20.19 -13.07
CA LYS A 20 -26.63 -19.01 -13.43
C LYS A 20 -26.81 -18.01 -12.31
N GLN A 21 -25.76 -17.83 -11.50
CA GLN A 21 -25.71 -16.74 -10.54
C GLN A 21 -26.02 -15.45 -11.29
N PRO A 22 -26.90 -14.59 -10.74
CA PRO A 22 -27.18 -13.31 -11.35
C PRO A 22 -25.87 -12.52 -11.45
N SER A 23 -25.62 -11.99 -12.64
CA SER A 23 -24.49 -11.12 -12.95
C SER A 23 -24.34 -10.07 -11.85
N THR A 24 -23.21 -10.12 -11.12
CA THR A 24 -22.86 -9.14 -10.11
C THR A 24 -22.91 -7.74 -10.72
N PRO A 25 -23.45 -6.73 -10.02
CA PRO A 25 -23.50 -5.37 -10.54
C PRO A 25 -22.09 -4.90 -10.88
N VAL A 26 -21.92 -4.34 -12.09
CA VAL A 26 -20.66 -3.76 -12.56
C VAL A 26 -20.17 -2.76 -11.51
N ASN A 27 -19.07 -3.09 -10.84
CA ASN A 27 -18.50 -2.22 -9.82
C ASN A 27 -17.69 -1.12 -10.50
N TYR A 28 -18.38 -0.06 -10.96
CA TYR A 28 -17.77 1.09 -11.63
C TYR A 28 -16.58 1.67 -10.85
N ALA A 29 -16.64 1.69 -9.52
CA ALA A 29 -15.53 2.14 -8.68
C ALA A 29 -14.28 1.27 -8.83
N LYS A 30 -14.43 -0.04 -9.03
CA LYS A 30 -13.31 -0.95 -9.31
C LYS A 30 -12.70 -0.66 -10.69
N GLY A 31 -13.55 -0.42 -11.70
CA GLY A 31 -13.09 -0.05 -13.05
C GLY A 31 -12.27 1.23 -13.06
N VAL A 32 -12.79 2.29 -12.44
CA VAL A 32 -12.08 3.58 -12.28
C VAL A 32 -10.77 3.38 -11.51
N TRP A 33 -10.79 2.62 -10.42
CA TRP A 33 -9.59 2.32 -9.64
C TRP A 33 -8.50 1.63 -10.47
N ILE A 34 -8.84 0.63 -11.29
CA ILE A 34 -7.87 -0.06 -12.15
C ILE A 34 -7.32 0.90 -13.22
N ILE A 35 -8.20 1.62 -13.92
CA ILE A 35 -7.81 2.52 -15.01
C ILE A 35 -6.89 3.63 -14.49
N CYS A 36 -7.21 4.27 -13.36
CA CYS A 36 -6.37 5.31 -12.80
C CYS A 36 -5.01 4.80 -12.33
N ASN A 37 -4.94 3.59 -11.75
CA ASN A 37 -3.64 2.97 -11.43
C ASN A 37 -2.81 2.70 -12.70
N LEU A 38 -3.42 2.16 -13.76
CA LEU A 38 -2.73 1.89 -15.02
C LEU A 38 -2.22 3.18 -15.68
N LEU A 39 -3.06 4.22 -15.75
CA LEU A 39 -2.66 5.53 -16.29
C LEU A 39 -1.52 6.15 -15.49
N PHE A 40 -1.55 6.02 -14.16
CA PHE A 40 -0.47 6.50 -13.31
C PHE A 40 0.82 5.73 -13.54
N ILE A 41 0.77 4.39 -13.59
CA ILE A 41 1.95 3.55 -13.88
C ILE A 41 2.55 3.93 -15.23
N LEU A 42 1.73 4.03 -16.28
CA LEU A 42 2.20 4.39 -17.61
C LEU A 42 2.82 5.79 -17.63
N ASN A 43 2.14 6.80 -17.09
CA ASN A 43 2.65 8.17 -17.10
C ASN A 43 3.91 8.33 -16.25
N TYR A 44 3.98 7.67 -15.09
CA TYR A 44 5.16 7.68 -14.24
C TYR A 44 6.34 6.95 -14.90
N THR A 45 6.09 5.81 -15.56
CA THR A 45 7.11 5.07 -16.33
C THR A 45 7.66 5.91 -17.47
N LEU A 46 6.79 6.59 -18.24
CA LEU A 46 7.20 7.51 -19.29
C LEU A 46 8.05 8.65 -18.75
N GLY A 47 7.71 9.18 -17.57
CA GLY A 47 8.52 10.18 -16.87
C GLY A 47 9.90 9.67 -16.46
N LEU A 48 10.01 8.43 -15.98
CA LEU A 48 11.29 7.79 -15.68
C LEU A 48 12.13 7.54 -16.95
N LEU A 49 11.51 7.04 -18.02
CA LEU A 49 12.18 6.87 -19.32
C LEU A 49 12.61 8.21 -19.91
N GLY A 50 11.87 9.28 -19.61
CA GLY A 50 12.18 10.68 -19.92
C GLY A 50 13.57 11.13 -19.47
N LEU A 51 14.13 10.48 -18.45
CA LEU A 51 15.50 10.73 -17.96
C LEU A 51 16.58 10.24 -18.93
N PHE A 52 16.25 9.26 -19.78
CA PHE A 52 17.19 8.62 -20.72
C PHE A 52 16.88 8.98 -22.17
N VAL A 53 15.61 9.14 -22.51
CA VAL A 53 15.12 9.40 -23.86
C VAL A 53 14.07 10.50 -23.80
N LYS A 54 14.03 11.40 -24.79
CA LYS A 54 13.00 12.44 -24.86
C LYS A 54 11.62 11.81 -25.06
N THR A 55 10.85 11.68 -23.98
CA THR A 55 9.46 11.21 -23.99
C THR A 55 8.51 12.36 -23.72
N VAL A 56 7.28 12.27 -24.24
CA VAL A 56 6.19 13.18 -23.88
C VAL A 56 5.43 12.54 -22.72
N CYS A 57 5.59 13.08 -21.52
CA CYS A 57 4.83 12.66 -20.33
C CYS A 57 3.98 13.82 -19.80
N LEU A 58 2.84 13.49 -19.19
CA LEU A 58 2.03 14.48 -18.48
C LEU A 58 2.77 14.91 -17.21
N GLY A 59 2.65 16.20 -16.86
CA GLY A 59 3.28 16.75 -15.67
C GLY A 59 2.82 16.04 -14.38
N ASN A 60 3.66 16.08 -13.34
CA ASN A 60 3.45 15.35 -12.09
C ASN A 60 2.10 15.63 -11.37
N ARG A 61 1.48 16.79 -11.63
CA ARG A 61 0.13 17.10 -11.13
C ARG A 61 -0.89 16.06 -11.56
N TRP A 62 -0.78 15.52 -12.77
CA TRP A 62 -1.65 14.45 -13.27
C TRP A 62 -1.46 13.15 -12.49
N ASN A 63 -0.22 12.79 -12.14
CA ASN A 63 0.06 11.63 -11.30
C ASN A 63 -0.59 11.78 -9.91
N CYS A 64 -0.49 12.97 -9.32
CA CYS A 64 -1.13 13.26 -8.04
C CYS A 64 -2.66 13.15 -8.14
N LEU A 65 -3.28 13.72 -9.18
CA LEU A 65 -4.72 13.64 -9.40
C LEU A 65 -5.21 12.20 -9.61
N LEU A 66 -4.50 11.41 -10.43
CA LEU A 66 -4.80 10.00 -10.65
C LEU A 66 -4.75 9.21 -9.33
N LEU A 67 -3.71 9.42 -8.52
CA LEU A 67 -3.58 8.79 -7.21
C LEU A 67 -4.65 9.26 -6.23
N SER A 68 -5.01 10.54 -6.20
CA SER A 68 -6.15 11.03 -5.40
C SER A 68 -7.44 10.29 -5.77
N ILE A 69 -7.73 10.10 -7.07
CA ILE A 69 -8.92 9.37 -7.52
C ILE A 69 -8.86 7.90 -7.09
N VAL A 70 -7.71 7.23 -7.23
CA VAL A 70 -7.50 5.84 -6.78
C VAL A 70 -7.82 5.68 -5.30
N PHE A 71 -7.28 6.57 -4.46
CA PHE A 71 -7.46 6.47 -3.01
C PHE A 71 -8.87 6.89 -2.58
N VAL A 72 -9.48 7.90 -3.22
CA VAL A 72 -10.90 8.25 -3.00
C VAL A 72 -11.82 7.08 -3.38
N ALA A 73 -11.61 6.43 -4.53
CA ALA A 73 -12.39 5.26 -4.93
C ALA A 73 -12.27 4.12 -3.89
N SER A 74 -11.08 3.94 -3.32
CA SER A 74 -10.83 2.95 -2.27
C SER A 74 -11.54 3.32 -0.95
N ILE A 75 -11.57 4.60 -0.60
CA ILE A 75 -12.32 5.11 0.57
C ILE A 75 -13.82 4.86 0.39
N LEU A 76 -14.38 5.23 -0.76
CA LEU A 76 -15.81 5.06 -1.05
C LEU A 76 -16.23 3.60 -0.98
N GLN A 77 -15.41 2.68 -1.47
CA GLN A 77 -15.66 1.25 -1.35
C GLN A 77 -15.64 0.77 0.11
N ASN A 78 -14.68 1.25 0.91
CA ASN A 78 -14.62 0.88 2.33
C ASN A 78 -15.84 1.39 3.11
N VAL A 79 -16.27 2.62 2.84
CA VAL A 79 -17.47 3.21 3.46
C VAL A 79 -18.72 2.44 3.05
N LYS A 80 -18.86 2.07 1.77
CA LYS A 80 -19.96 1.21 1.30
C LYS A 80 -20.00 -0.15 2.03
N ASN A 81 -18.85 -0.66 2.47
CA ASN A 81 -18.74 -1.91 3.21
C ASN A 81 -18.89 -1.73 4.74
N GLY A 82 -19.33 -0.55 5.21
CA GLY A 82 -19.59 -0.26 6.63
C GLY A 82 -18.39 0.30 7.40
N GLY A 83 -17.33 0.75 6.73
CA GLY A 83 -16.19 1.41 7.37
C GLY A 83 -16.40 2.91 7.60
N ASP A 84 -15.71 3.47 8.59
CA ASP A 84 -15.74 4.91 8.86
C ASP A 84 -14.93 5.70 7.81
N LEU A 85 -15.50 6.84 7.38
CA LEU A 85 -14.85 7.76 6.43
C LEU A 85 -13.63 8.45 7.04
N ILE A 86 -13.78 8.96 8.28
CA ILE A 86 -12.78 9.81 8.94
C ILE A 86 -11.56 9.00 9.37
N ASN A 87 -11.76 7.76 9.81
CA ASN A 87 -10.69 6.84 10.21
C ASN A 87 -10.17 5.97 9.05
N ASN A 88 -10.48 6.33 7.80
CA ASN A 88 -10.01 5.54 6.67
C ASN A 88 -8.50 5.71 6.47
N ARG A 89 -7.81 4.58 6.33
CA ARG A 89 -6.36 4.51 6.16
C ARG A 89 -5.82 5.30 4.97
N ASN A 90 -6.66 5.53 3.99
CA ASN A 90 -6.32 6.17 2.72
C ASN A 90 -6.51 7.70 2.75
N THR A 91 -7.17 8.26 3.77
CA THR A 91 -7.48 9.70 3.85
C THR A 91 -6.21 10.55 3.89
N LEU A 92 -5.21 10.15 4.68
CA LEU A 92 -3.92 10.85 4.73
C LEU A 92 -3.18 10.84 3.39
N SER A 93 -3.25 9.73 2.65
CA SER A 93 -2.67 9.63 1.31
C SER A 93 -3.35 10.58 0.33
N VAL A 94 -4.68 10.71 0.39
CA VAL A 94 -5.41 11.69 -0.45
C VAL A 94 -4.93 13.11 -0.16
N MET A 95 -4.86 13.50 1.12
CA MET A 95 -4.37 14.84 1.51
C MET A 95 -2.92 15.06 1.05
N PHE A 96 -2.06 14.06 1.18
CA PHE A 96 -0.70 14.09 0.67
C PHE A 96 -0.66 14.36 -0.83
N PHE A 97 -1.44 13.65 -1.66
CA PHE A 97 -1.44 13.89 -3.11
C PHE A 97 -2.03 15.26 -3.49
N LEU A 98 -3.04 15.74 -2.77
CA LEU A 98 -3.62 17.07 -3.00
C LEU A 98 -2.65 18.21 -2.68
N SER A 99 -1.57 17.94 -1.96
CA SER A 99 -0.47 18.90 -1.79
C SER A 99 0.52 18.97 -2.94
N PHE A 100 0.32 18.15 -3.98
CA PHE A 100 1.18 18.08 -5.17
C PHE A 100 2.67 17.89 -4.84
N PRO A 101 3.05 16.84 -4.10
CA PRO A 101 4.44 16.59 -3.75
C PRO A 101 5.26 16.35 -5.03
N ARG A 102 6.56 16.61 -4.98
CA ARG A 102 7.46 16.35 -6.12
C ARG A 102 7.39 14.88 -6.56
N GLY A 103 7.62 14.63 -7.84
CA GLY A 103 7.45 13.31 -8.45
C GLY A 103 8.23 12.20 -7.76
N ILE A 104 9.44 12.48 -7.25
CA ILE A 104 10.25 11.51 -6.50
C ILE A 104 9.53 10.93 -5.27
N PHE A 105 8.67 11.72 -4.62
CA PHE A 105 7.92 11.26 -3.47
C PHE A 105 6.76 10.31 -3.81
N LEU A 106 6.41 10.19 -5.10
CA LEU A 106 5.40 9.26 -5.59
C LEU A 106 5.95 7.85 -5.88
N LEU A 107 7.28 7.65 -5.80
CA LEU A 107 7.91 6.36 -6.07
C LEU A 107 7.33 5.18 -5.25
N PRO A 108 7.07 5.29 -3.93
CA PRO A 108 6.45 4.21 -3.17
C PRO A 108 5.08 3.83 -3.71
N TYR A 109 4.31 4.84 -4.15
CA TYR A 109 2.98 4.66 -4.71
C TYR A 109 3.02 4.06 -6.11
N TYR A 110 4.05 4.37 -6.91
CA TYR A 110 4.30 3.70 -8.19
C TYR A 110 4.48 2.18 -8.01
N ILE A 111 5.36 1.79 -7.07
CA ILE A 111 5.57 0.37 -6.74
C ILE A 111 4.28 -0.27 -6.18
N LEU A 112 3.55 0.46 -5.33
CA LEU A 112 2.28 0.00 -4.76
C LEU A 112 1.18 -0.18 -5.82
N SER A 113 1.08 0.72 -6.81
CA SER A 113 0.15 0.62 -7.91
C SER A 113 0.44 -0.60 -8.79
N ILE A 114 1.71 -0.88 -9.08
CA ILE A 114 2.12 -2.11 -9.79
C ILE A 114 1.69 -3.34 -9.00
N TYR A 115 2.00 -3.38 -7.70
CA TYR A 115 1.58 -4.46 -6.81
C TYR A 115 0.06 -4.69 -6.85
N HIS A 116 -0.73 -3.62 -6.80
CA HIS A 116 -2.18 -3.66 -6.84
C HIS A 116 -2.75 -4.16 -8.16
N VAL A 117 -2.22 -3.69 -9.30
CA VAL A 117 -2.66 -4.10 -10.63
C VAL A 117 -2.36 -5.58 -10.86
N ILE A 118 -1.13 -6.02 -10.58
CA ILE A 118 -0.72 -7.43 -10.75
C ILE A 118 -1.55 -8.33 -9.83
N GLY A 119 -1.70 -7.95 -8.56
CA GLY A 119 -2.48 -8.71 -7.58
C GLY A 119 -3.96 -8.85 -7.96
N ASN A 120 -4.59 -7.77 -8.44
CA ASN A 120 -5.98 -7.83 -8.91
C ASN A 120 -6.11 -8.73 -10.14
N TYR A 121 -5.22 -8.57 -11.12
CA TYR A 121 -5.29 -9.32 -12.36
C TYR A 121 -5.03 -10.82 -12.14
N HIS A 122 -4.09 -11.17 -11.26
CA HIS A 122 -3.85 -12.55 -10.83
C HIS A 122 -5.11 -13.16 -10.20
N LYS A 123 -5.82 -12.41 -9.35
CA LYS A 123 -7.06 -12.87 -8.71
C LYS A 123 -8.16 -13.14 -9.74
N GLU A 124 -8.39 -12.20 -10.67
CA GLU A 124 -9.41 -12.35 -11.72
C GLU A 124 -9.12 -13.54 -12.64
N LEU A 125 -7.86 -13.72 -13.06
CA LEU A 125 -7.48 -14.88 -13.85
C LEU A 125 -7.65 -16.19 -13.06
N LYS A 126 -7.31 -16.22 -11.76
CA LYS A 126 -7.50 -17.42 -10.94
C LYS A 126 -8.98 -17.85 -10.87
N GLU A 127 -9.89 -16.89 -10.74
CA GLU A 127 -11.34 -17.11 -10.63
C GLU A 127 -12.02 -17.40 -11.98
N THR A 128 -11.33 -17.21 -13.11
CA THR A 128 -11.86 -17.51 -14.44
C THR A 128 -11.86 -19.03 -14.70
N GLU A 129 -13.04 -19.64 -14.78
CA GLU A 129 -13.21 -21.10 -14.97
C GLU A 129 -12.74 -21.59 -16.36
N ASN A 130 -13.01 -20.82 -17.42
CA ASN A 130 -12.66 -21.18 -18.81
C ASN A 130 -11.61 -20.22 -19.38
N LYS A 131 -10.34 -20.49 -19.11
CA LYS A 131 -9.22 -19.69 -19.64
C LYS A 131 -8.96 -20.04 -21.10
N THR A 132 -8.91 -19.03 -21.96
CA THR A 132 -8.35 -19.16 -23.31
C THR A 132 -6.84 -19.47 -23.23
N PRO A 133 -6.21 -20.03 -24.28
CA PRO A 133 -4.76 -20.27 -24.29
C PRO A 133 -3.92 -19.01 -24.00
N ALA A 134 -4.37 -17.84 -24.50
CA ALA A 134 -3.74 -16.56 -24.20
C ALA A 134 -3.86 -16.19 -22.71
N GLN A 135 -5.04 -16.38 -22.10
CA GLN A 135 -5.25 -16.17 -20.67
C GLN A 135 -4.46 -17.18 -19.81
N GLN A 136 -4.29 -18.41 -20.28
CA GLN A 136 -3.46 -19.43 -19.64
C GLN A 136 -1.98 -19.00 -19.61
N GLY A 137 -1.45 -18.55 -20.75
CA GLY A 137 -0.08 -18.04 -20.85
C GLY A 137 0.15 -16.81 -19.97
N LEU A 138 -0.81 -15.88 -19.98
CA LEU A 138 -0.75 -14.68 -19.16
C LEU A 138 -0.88 -15.00 -17.66
N PHE A 139 -1.71 -15.97 -17.27
CA PHE A 139 -1.78 -16.45 -15.89
C PHE A 139 -0.46 -17.01 -15.41
N MET A 140 0.23 -17.81 -16.23
CA MET A 140 1.55 -18.35 -15.89
C MET A 140 2.60 -17.23 -15.70
N ALA A 141 2.62 -16.26 -16.62
CA ALA A 141 3.52 -15.10 -16.52
C ALA A 141 3.25 -14.28 -15.25
N VAL A 142 1.98 -13.97 -14.98
CA VAL A 142 1.56 -13.19 -13.81
C VAL A 142 1.81 -13.97 -12.52
N SER A 143 1.61 -15.28 -12.48
CA SER A 143 1.88 -16.13 -11.32
C SER A 143 3.37 -16.12 -10.93
N SER A 144 4.26 -16.18 -11.93
CA SER A 144 5.71 -16.05 -11.71
C SER A 144 6.09 -14.70 -11.10
N ILE A 145 5.48 -13.62 -11.59
CA ILE A 145 5.68 -12.25 -11.08
C ILE A 145 5.03 -12.08 -9.70
N GLN A 146 3.91 -12.74 -9.43
CA GLN A 146 3.16 -12.62 -8.18
C GLN A 146 3.97 -13.11 -6.97
N HIS A 147 4.83 -14.12 -7.15
CA HIS A 147 5.77 -14.54 -6.10
C HIS A 147 6.67 -13.39 -5.65
N HIS A 148 7.16 -12.61 -6.60
CA HIS A 148 7.99 -11.43 -6.38
C HIS A 148 7.17 -10.20 -5.94
N CYS A 149 5.86 -10.17 -6.22
CA CYS A 149 5.00 -9.03 -5.87
C CYS A 149 4.90 -8.77 -4.37
N ARG A 150 5.03 -9.79 -3.52
CA ARG A 150 5.10 -9.57 -2.06
C ARG A 150 6.27 -8.64 -1.68
N MET A 151 7.39 -8.73 -2.40
CA MET A 151 8.55 -7.85 -2.20
C MET A 151 8.23 -6.41 -2.59
N PHE A 152 7.40 -6.16 -3.61
CA PHE A 152 6.97 -4.81 -3.98
C PHE A 152 6.14 -4.15 -2.87
N GLY A 153 5.27 -4.90 -2.21
CA GLY A 153 4.53 -4.42 -1.04
C GLY A 153 5.47 -3.94 0.06
N THR A 154 6.42 -4.78 0.48
CA THR A 154 7.42 -4.42 1.50
C THR A 154 8.33 -3.28 1.03
N ALA A 155 8.75 -3.27 -0.22
CA ALA A 155 9.58 -2.20 -0.79
C ALA A 155 8.85 -0.85 -0.74
N SER A 156 7.56 -0.79 -1.03
CA SER A 156 6.77 0.45 -0.92
C SER A 156 6.77 1.01 0.51
N VAL A 157 6.71 0.14 1.53
CA VAL A 157 6.76 0.52 2.95
C VAL A 157 8.12 1.13 3.29
N VAL A 158 9.20 0.44 2.92
CA VAL A 158 10.58 0.92 3.15
C VAL A 158 10.82 2.24 2.42
N LEU A 159 10.41 2.34 1.16
CA LEU A 159 10.55 3.57 0.36
C LEU A 159 9.74 4.73 0.94
N THR A 160 8.57 4.47 1.56
CA THR A 160 7.80 5.51 2.25
C THR A 160 8.59 6.10 3.43
N PHE A 161 9.26 5.24 4.20
CA PHE A 161 10.14 5.70 5.28
C PHE A 161 11.37 6.45 4.73
N CYS A 162 12.03 5.94 3.68
CA CYS A 162 13.14 6.64 3.02
C CYS A 162 12.72 8.00 2.47
N ASN A 163 11.51 8.12 1.92
CA ASN A 163 10.96 9.39 1.42
C ASN A 163 10.74 10.40 2.55
N CYS A 164 10.39 9.94 3.76
CA CYS A 164 10.29 10.80 4.93
C CYS A 164 11.66 11.42 5.25
N ILE A 165 12.72 10.61 5.28
CA ILE A 165 14.09 11.07 5.48
C ILE A 165 14.52 12.04 4.35
N LEU A 166 14.23 11.68 3.10
CA LEU A 166 14.55 12.51 1.94
C LEU A 166 13.86 13.88 2.00
N ALA A 167 12.57 13.92 2.36
CA ALA A 167 11.82 15.18 2.48
C ALA A 167 12.44 16.12 3.53
N LEU A 168 12.94 15.56 4.65
CA LEU A 168 13.66 16.31 5.66
C LEU A 168 14.96 16.91 5.10
N PHE A 169 15.77 16.12 4.38
CA PHE A 169 17.01 16.60 3.77
C PHE A 169 16.78 17.64 2.67
N MET A 170 15.66 17.55 1.95
CA MET A 170 15.27 18.53 0.93
C MET A 170 14.58 19.77 1.50
N PHE A 171 14.46 19.88 2.84
CA PHE A 171 13.73 20.95 3.53
C PHE A 171 12.25 21.10 3.10
N GLU A 172 11.63 20.03 2.60
CA GLU A 172 10.21 20.01 2.26
C GLU A 172 9.36 19.67 3.49
N LEU A 173 9.29 20.60 4.44
CA LEU A 173 8.63 20.39 5.74
C LEU A 173 7.16 19.96 5.61
N HIS A 174 6.47 20.49 4.61
CA HIS A 174 5.09 20.12 4.32
C HIS A 174 4.97 18.64 3.90
N THR A 175 5.76 18.21 2.92
CA THR A 175 5.84 16.82 2.44
C THR A 175 6.25 15.89 3.58
N PHE A 176 7.26 16.30 4.35
CA PHE A 176 7.75 15.59 5.53
C PHE A 176 6.63 15.36 6.56
N PHE A 177 5.85 16.40 6.88
CA PHE A 177 4.75 16.29 7.84
C PHE A 177 3.72 15.24 7.42
N PHE A 178 3.26 15.28 6.16
CA PHE A 178 2.32 14.26 5.65
C PHE A 178 2.91 12.85 5.66
N LEU A 179 4.15 12.69 5.20
CA LEU A 179 4.83 11.40 5.20
C LEU A 179 5.02 10.86 6.62
N LEU A 180 5.31 11.72 7.60
CA LEU A 180 5.42 11.31 9.00
C LEU A 180 4.08 10.81 9.56
N LEU A 181 2.98 11.48 9.23
CA LEU A 181 1.64 11.01 9.60
C LEU A 181 1.29 9.67 8.94
N ILE A 182 1.63 9.50 7.66
CA ILE A 182 1.43 8.24 6.93
C ILE A 182 2.28 7.12 7.56
N VAL A 183 3.56 7.36 7.85
CA VAL A 183 4.45 6.39 8.53
C VAL A 183 3.89 6.01 9.90
N ARG A 184 3.43 7.00 10.69
CA ARG A 184 2.78 6.75 11.99
C ARG A 184 1.56 5.85 11.83
N GLN A 185 0.70 6.14 10.87
CA GLN A 185 -0.50 5.33 10.64
C GLN A 185 -0.14 3.90 10.20
N GLN A 186 0.79 3.76 9.25
CA GLN A 186 1.30 2.45 8.81
C GLN A 186 1.95 1.67 9.95
N PHE A 187 2.66 2.32 10.87
CA PHE A 187 3.27 1.65 12.03
C PHE A 187 2.23 0.95 12.93
N HIS A 188 1.01 1.49 13.03
CA HIS A 188 -0.06 0.89 13.81
C HIS A 188 -0.85 -0.20 13.06
N GLU A 189 -0.79 -0.18 11.73
CA GLU A 189 -1.73 -0.91 10.88
C GLU A 189 -1.09 -1.95 9.96
N ASN A 190 0.23 -1.87 9.78
CA ASN A 190 1.00 -2.66 8.84
C ASN A 190 2.24 -3.24 9.52
N GLU A 191 2.25 -4.57 9.68
CA GLU A 191 3.32 -5.31 10.34
C GLU A 191 4.69 -5.07 9.70
N ALA A 192 4.76 -4.87 8.37
CA ALA A 192 6.01 -4.58 7.69
C ALA A 192 6.63 -3.24 8.15
N MET A 193 5.79 -2.21 8.36
CA MET A 193 6.24 -0.92 8.88
C MET A 193 6.64 -1.06 10.36
N THR A 194 5.86 -1.81 11.13
CA THR A 194 6.19 -2.09 12.53
C THR A 194 7.57 -2.75 12.67
N ASN A 195 7.83 -3.79 11.87
CA ASN A 195 9.11 -4.50 11.86
C ASN A 195 10.27 -3.62 11.40
N LEU A 196 10.06 -2.77 10.40
CA LEU A 196 11.06 -1.80 9.95
C LEU A 196 11.44 -0.82 11.08
N ILE A 197 10.47 -0.25 11.77
CA ILE A 197 10.72 0.67 12.89
C ILE A 197 11.44 -0.05 14.03
N TYR A 198 11.09 -1.29 14.36
CA TYR A 198 11.80 -2.05 15.39
C TYR A 198 13.24 -2.37 15.00
N TRP A 199 13.48 -2.73 13.74
CA TRP A 199 14.84 -2.91 13.23
C TRP A 199 15.66 -1.61 13.32
N LEU A 200 15.07 -0.46 13.02
CA LEU A 200 15.73 0.84 13.18
C LEU A 200 16.04 1.16 14.64
N VAL A 201 15.12 0.87 15.56
CA VAL A 201 15.35 1.07 17.00
C VAL A 201 16.50 0.17 17.48
N ASP A 202 16.54 -1.09 17.08
CA ASP A 202 17.64 -2.01 17.42
C ASP A 202 18.97 -1.52 16.85
N LEU A 203 18.98 -1.06 15.59
CA LEU A 203 20.16 -0.47 14.98
C LEU A 203 20.65 0.76 15.75
N MET A 204 19.72 1.63 16.18
CA MET A 204 20.04 2.79 17.02
C MET A 204 20.58 2.38 18.38
N ASP A 205 19.95 1.42 19.07
CA ASP A 205 20.43 0.90 20.36
C ASP A 205 21.88 0.40 20.26
N ASN A 206 22.20 -0.31 19.17
CA ASN A 206 23.53 -0.86 18.93
C ASN A 206 24.58 0.19 18.57
N HIS A 207 24.20 1.36 18.06
CA HIS A 207 25.16 2.35 17.53
C HIS A 207 25.17 3.70 18.26
N ILE A 208 24.18 3.98 19.12
CA ILE A 208 24.02 5.28 19.78
C ILE A 208 25.24 5.66 20.63
N HIS A 209 25.96 4.68 21.19
CA HIS A 209 27.17 4.90 21.98
C HIS A 209 28.30 5.59 21.20
N LYS A 210 28.27 5.52 19.85
CA LYS A 210 29.25 6.19 18.97
C LYS A 210 28.86 7.63 18.64
N ALA A 211 27.62 8.04 18.95
CA ALA A 211 27.13 9.38 18.66
C ALA A 211 27.56 10.38 19.75
N PRO A 212 27.59 11.70 19.45
CA PRO A 212 27.77 12.74 20.46
C PRO A 212 26.82 12.61 21.65
N SER A 213 27.30 12.95 22.85
CA SER A 213 26.56 12.81 24.12
C SER A 213 25.16 13.43 24.10
N VAL A 214 25.00 14.57 23.42
CA VAL A 214 23.72 15.26 23.23
C VAL A 214 22.69 14.36 22.52
N LEU A 215 23.11 13.65 21.46
CA LEU A 215 22.23 12.73 20.73
C LEU A 215 21.91 11.48 21.56
N GLN A 216 22.86 10.98 22.36
CA GLN A 216 22.62 9.86 23.26
C GLN A 216 21.56 10.20 24.32
N GLN A 217 21.66 11.39 24.92
CA GLN A 217 20.68 11.88 25.89
C GLN A 217 19.31 12.08 25.25
N LEU A 218 19.26 12.68 24.07
CA LEU A 218 18.02 12.88 23.31
C LEU A 218 17.36 11.55 22.99
N TYR A 219 18.11 10.58 22.46
CA TYR A 219 17.61 9.25 22.15
C TYR A 219 17.06 8.53 23.38
N THR A 220 17.82 8.53 24.48
CA THR A 220 17.39 7.91 25.75
C THR A 220 16.10 8.54 26.27
N LYS A 221 15.96 9.87 26.15
CA LYS A 221 14.75 10.61 26.54
C LYS A 221 13.55 10.19 25.68
N ILE A 222 13.72 10.12 24.36
CA ILE A 222 12.67 9.69 23.42
C ILE A 222 12.25 8.25 23.70
N LYS A 223 13.22 7.34 23.91
CA LYS A 223 12.95 5.92 24.21
C LYS A 223 12.12 5.76 25.48
N LYS A 224 12.46 6.48 26.56
CA LYS A 224 11.71 6.47 27.83
C LYS A 224 10.28 7.02 27.69
N MET A 225 10.05 7.95 26.77
CA MET A 225 8.71 8.48 26.48
C MET A 225 7.84 7.50 25.67
N SER A 226 8.45 6.48 25.05
CA SER A 226 7.70 5.47 24.31
C SER A 226 6.81 4.66 25.24
N LYS A 227 5.53 4.57 24.89
CA LYS A 227 4.55 3.70 25.55
C LYS A 227 4.53 2.28 24.98
N ASN A 228 5.29 2.04 23.91
CA ASN A 228 5.32 0.72 23.26
C ASN A 228 6.29 -0.20 24.03
N LYS A 229 5.78 -1.27 24.62
CA LYS A 229 6.58 -2.24 25.40
C LYS A 229 7.74 -2.87 24.65
N LYS A 230 7.64 -3.01 23.32
CA LYS A 230 8.75 -3.53 22.50
C LYS A 230 9.88 -2.52 22.32
N ILE A 231 9.61 -1.22 22.47
CA ILE A 231 10.60 -0.14 22.38
C ILE A 231 11.09 0.28 23.77
N ASN A 232 10.18 0.28 24.76
CA ASN A 232 10.45 0.56 26.16
C ASN A 232 9.88 -0.58 27.02
N PRO A 233 10.70 -1.56 27.39
CA PRO A 233 10.26 -2.69 28.23
C PRO A 233 9.67 -2.26 29.58
N GLU A 234 10.07 -1.08 30.09
CA GLU A 234 9.62 -0.51 31.36
C GLU A 234 8.28 0.24 31.25
N ALA A 235 7.68 0.33 30.05
CA ALA A 235 6.41 0.99 29.85
C ALA A 235 5.27 0.26 30.58
N LYS A 236 4.72 0.89 31.63
CA LYS A 236 3.52 0.40 32.33
C LYS A 236 2.30 0.50 31.41
N ASN A 237 1.46 -0.55 31.39
CA ASN A 237 0.13 -0.47 30.79
C ASN A 237 -0.64 0.62 31.53
N LYS A 238 -1.02 1.70 30.84
CA LYS A 238 -2.07 2.60 31.28
C LYS A 238 -3.28 2.33 30.42
#